data_AF-A0A1B6HUH6-F1
#
_entry.id   AF-A0A1B6HUH6-F1
#
_cell.length_a   1.000
_cell.length_b   1.000
_cell.length_c   1.000
_cell.angle_alpha   90.00
_cell.angle_beta   90.00
_cell.angle_gamma   90.00
#
_symmetry.space_group_name_H-M   'P 1'
#
loop_
_entity.id
_entity.type
_entity.pdbx_description
1 polymer ?
#
loop_
_entity_poly.entity_id
_entity_poly.type
_entity_poly.pdbx_seq_one_letter_code
_entity_poly.pdbx_strand_id
1 'polypeptide(L)'
;MTNASSVSNFIAQKTLIMDSFYEISEVVFPPGGRRTFFCMMALIVAGWLFSVGLVILSCHISPSRSRKSSRLAFFAAFNEKLRKEFRSQREDTYNTLITGTNRVLRTNTEEPTVFLVLVPRGAMGAATRLVTLLVHCTLIAYHYPCSRHHVNHLFTNGDQYTSHNEEWPFFNEIKRHLRFYGVSAVFGFELLHPQVVRTLQLLVPLILPPFPESVLILVVDLKNRFTEFQQQSLTPNSLGKIFLQEHFGPYFDQKELRDTINQIGARCVLINPELGDLVSDTLQP
;
A
#
# COMPACT_ATOMS: atom_id res chain seq x y z
N MET A 1 3.19 0.67 -89.31
CA MET A 1 4.57 0.19 -89.14
C MET A 1 5.19 0.96 -87.98
N THR A 2 5.01 0.43 -86.78
CA THR A 2 5.34 1.05 -85.50
C THR A 2 6.36 0.16 -84.77
N ASN A 3 7.18 0.78 -83.92
CA ASN A 3 7.92 0.16 -82.81
C ASN A 3 9.35 -0.36 -83.05
N ALA A 4 10.18 0.33 -83.84
CA ALA A 4 11.64 0.20 -83.69
C ALA A 4 12.20 1.23 -82.68
N SER A 5 11.68 2.46 -82.66
CA SER A 5 12.17 3.54 -81.79
C SER A 5 11.64 3.48 -80.33
N SER A 6 10.49 2.86 -80.10
CA SER A 6 9.94 2.70 -78.73
C SER A 6 10.64 1.59 -77.96
N VAL A 7 11.09 0.53 -78.65
CA VAL A 7 11.82 -0.59 -78.04
C VAL A 7 13.26 -0.18 -77.70
N SER A 8 13.93 0.60 -78.55
CA SER A 8 15.27 1.11 -78.24
C SER A 8 15.27 2.06 -77.04
N ASN A 9 14.26 2.93 -76.93
CA ASN A 9 14.12 3.84 -75.79
C ASN A 9 13.77 3.11 -74.50
N PHE A 10 12.96 2.05 -74.55
CA PHE A 10 12.64 1.24 -73.38
C PHE A 10 13.84 0.42 -72.88
N ILE A 11 14.65 -0.11 -73.79
CA ILE A 11 15.88 -0.85 -73.45
C ILE A 11 16.95 0.09 -72.87
N ALA A 12 17.11 1.29 -73.44
CA ALA A 12 18.03 2.32 -72.94
C ALA A 12 17.60 2.85 -71.56
N GLN A 13 16.29 3.04 -71.34
CA GLN A 13 15.76 3.49 -70.06
C GLN A 13 15.86 2.39 -68.99
N LYS A 14 15.68 1.11 -69.36
CA LYS A 14 15.86 -0.02 -68.44
C LYS A 14 17.32 -0.24 -68.06
N THR A 15 18.26 -0.04 -68.96
CA THR A 15 19.70 -0.12 -68.67
C THR A 15 20.15 1.02 -67.77
N LEU A 16 19.74 2.27 -68.04
CA LEU A 16 20.03 3.42 -67.17
C LEU A 16 19.50 3.26 -65.74
N ILE A 17 18.28 2.72 -65.59
CA ILE A 17 17.72 2.44 -64.25
C ILE A 17 18.51 1.32 -63.56
N MET A 18 18.89 0.26 -64.28
CA MET A 18 19.61 -0.86 -63.70
C MET A 18 21.07 -0.50 -63.33
N ASP A 19 21.72 0.35 -64.11
CA ASP A 19 23.06 0.88 -63.83
C ASP A 19 23.04 1.85 -62.64
N SER A 20 22.00 2.69 -62.51
CA SER A 20 21.82 3.56 -61.34
C SER A 20 21.56 2.78 -60.04
N PHE A 21 20.84 1.65 -60.10
CA PHE A 21 20.66 0.76 -58.95
C PHE A 21 21.96 0.02 -58.57
N TYR A 22 22.78 -0.33 -59.56
CA TYR A 22 24.08 -0.95 -59.33
C TYR A 22 25.07 0.04 -58.69
N GLU A 23 25.14 1.28 -59.17
CA GLU A 23 25.98 2.34 -58.58
C GLU A 23 25.54 2.70 -57.15
N ILE A 24 24.23 2.79 -56.87
CA ILE A 24 23.74 3.02 -55.50
C ILE A 24 24.09 1.82 -54.60
N SER A 25 24.12 0.61 -55.14
CA SER A 25 24.52 -0.59 -54.37
C SER A 25 26.03 -0.70 -54.13
N GLU A 26 26.86 -0.22 -55.06
CA GLU A 26 28.33 -0.22 -54.97
C GLU A 26 28.86 0.92 -54.09
N VAL A 27 28.20 2.10 -54.08
CA VAL A 27 28.54 3.21 -53.18
C VAL A 27 28.19 2.90 -51.72
N VAL A 28 27.18 2.06 -51.47
CA VAL A 28 26.76 1.70 -50.10
C VAL A 28 27.53 0.49 -49.54
N PHE A 29 28.15 -0.34 -50.39
CA PHE A 29 28.86 -1.53 -49.92
C PHE A 29 30.15 -1.81 -50.70
N PRO A 30 31.32 -1.27 -50.28
CA PRO A 30 32.60 -1.79 -50.74
C PRO A 30 32.74 -3.30 -50.41
N PRO A 31 33.58 -4.08 -51.12
CA PRO A 31 33.77 -5.50 -50.84
C PRO A 31 34.41 -5.66 -49.45
N GLY A 32 33.59 -6.02 -48.45
CA GLY A 32 33.94 -6.01 -47.02
C GLY A 32 32.98 -5.16 -46.16
N GLY A 33 32.28 -4.21 -46.78
CA GLY A 33 31.33 -3.27 -46.19
C GLY A 33 30.03 -3.90 -45.69
N ARG A 34 29.59 -5.03 -46.28
CA ARG A 34 28.40 -5.74 -45.79
C ARG A 34 28.62 -6.28 -44.38
N ARG A 35 29.78 -6.87 -44.11
CA ARG A 35 30.12 -7.38 -42.76
C ARG A 35 30.22 -6.24 -41.75
N THR A 36 30.85 -5.12 -42.11
CA THR A 36 30.94 -3.96 -41.21
C THR A 36 29.57 -3.31 -40.98
N PHE A 37 28.71 -3.21 -41.99
CA PHE A 37 27.35 -2.73 -41.83
C PHE A 37 26.48 -3.63 -40.95
N PHE A 38 26.53 -4.95 -41.15
CA PHE A 38 25.85 -5.91 -40.28
C PHE A 38 26.38 -5.85 -38.83
N CYS A 39 27.69 -5.68 -38.65
CA CYS A 39 28.30 -5.52 -37.33
C CYS A 39 27.87 -4.22 -36.65
N MET A 40 27.83 -3.10 -37.38
CA MET A 40 27.35 -1.81 -36.87
C MET A 40 25.86 -1.86 -36.50
N MET A 41 25.02 -2.48 -37.33
CA MET A 41 23.60 -2.67 -37.01
C MET A 41 23.40 -3.57 -35.78
N ALA A 42 24.17 -4.66 -35.67
CA ALA A 42 24.14 -5.52 -34.50
C ALA A 42 24.56 -4.77 -33.22
N LEU A 43 25.57 -3.90 -33.28
CA LEU A 43 25.99 -3.07 -32.15
C LEU A 43 24.94 -2.03 -31.75
N ILE A 44 24.27 -1.39 -32.73
CA ILE A 44 23.20 -0.43 -32.46
C ILE A 44 22.01 -1.13 -31.80
N VAL A 45 21.59 -2.29 -32.32
CA VAL A 45 20.48 -3.07 -31.74
C VAL A 45 20.85 -3.62 -30.36
N ALA A 46 22.07 -4.12 -30.17
CA ALA A 46 22.54 -4.57 -28.87
C ALA A 46 22.60 -3.40 -27.85
N GLY A 47 23.07 -2.23 -28.27
CA GLY A 47 23.08 -1.02 -27.45
C GLY A 47 21.66 -0.55 -27.09
N TRP A 48 20.71 -0.61 -28.03
CA TRP A 48 19.31 -0.29 -27.78
C TRP A 48 18.66 -1.28 -26.82
N LEU A 49 18.85 -2.59 -27.01
CA LEU A 49 18.35 -3.63 -26.11
C LEU A 49 18.97 -3.52 -24.72
N PHE A 50 20.26 -3.17 -24.61
CA PHE A 50 20.91 -2.94 -23.33
C PHE A 50 20.38 -1.68 -22.64
N SER A 51 20.12 -0.60 -23.39
CA SER A 51 19.52 0.63 -22.86
C SER A 51 18.07 0.39 -22.38
N VAL A 52 17.24 -0.27 -23.18
CA VAL A 52 15.87 -0.64 -22.79
C VAL A 52 15.90 -1.61 -21.60
N GLY A 53 16.81 -2.59 -21.62
CA GLY A 53 17.06 -3.51 -20.51
C GLY A 53 17.46 -2.77 -19.23
N LEU A 54 18.34 -1.77 -19.32
CA LEU A 54 18.75 -0.94 -18.18
C LEU A 54 17.61 -0.05 -17.67
N VAL A 55 16.76 0.49 -18.54
CA VAL A 55 15.58 1.28 -18.14
C VAL A 55 14.56 0.38 -17.44
N ILE A 56 14.26 -0.79 -18.00
CA ILE A 56 13.38 -1.79 -17.37
C ILE A 56 13.97 -2.26 -16.04
N LEU A 57 15.28 -2.51 -16.00
CA LEU A 57 15.99 -2.91 -14.78
C LEU A 57 16.01 -1.77 -13.75
N SER A 58 16.12 -0.51 -14.17
CA SER A 58 16.03 0.66 -13.28
C SER A 58 14.61 0.91 -12.77
N CYS A 59 13.59 0.55 -13.55
CA CYS A 59 12.20 0.56 -13.12
C CYS A 59 11.86 -0.60 -12.18
N HIS A 60 12.59 -1.73 -12.26
CA HIS A 60 12.38 -2.92 -11.42
C HIS A 60 13.35 -3.04 -10.23
N ILE A 61 14.49 -2.36 -10.25
CA ILE A 61 15.32 -2.14 -9.07
C ILE A 61 14.59 -1.08 -8.24
N SER A 62 13.57 -1.54 -7.53
CA SER A 62 13.22 -0.95 -6.25
C SER A 62 14.54 -0.87 -5.49
N PRO A 63 15.06 0.35 -5.24
CA PRO A 63 16.39 0.48 -4.68
C PRO A 63 16.34 -0.27 -3.35
N SER A 64 17.26 -1.24 -3.20
CA SER A 64 17.45 -1.99 -1.96
C SER A 64 17.93 -1.00 -0.89
N ARG A 65 17.00 -0.18 -0.41
CA ARG A 65 17.26 0.97 0.45
C ARG A 65 17.36 0.50 1.87
N SER A 66 18.33 1.06 2.57
CA SER A 66 18.62 0.74 3.97
C SER A 66 17.36 0.96 4.82
N ARG A 67 16.89 -0.09 5.52
CA ARG A 67 15.76 -0.02 6.47
C ARG A 67 15.94 1.03 7.57
N LYS A 68 17.20 1.43 7.86
CA LYS A 68 17.49 2.56 8.77
C LYS A 68 16.92 3.88 8.21
N SER A 69 16.92 4.07 6.90
CA SER A 69 16.34 5.23 6.22
C SER A 69 14.81 5.25 6.34
N SER A 70 14.15 4.10 6.17
CA SER A 70 12.69 3.98 6.33
C SER A 70 12.20 4.38 7.72
N ARG A 71 12.91 3.93 8.76
CA ARG A 71 12.57 4.30 10.15
C ARG A 71 12.74 5.79 10.41
N LEU A 72 13.83 6.38 9.94
CA LEU A 72 14.05 7.83 10.06
C LEU A 72 12.99 8.63 9.32
N ALA A 73 12.63 8.19 8.10
CA ALA A 73 11.57 8.82 7.31
C ALA A 73 10.21 8.74 8.00
N PHE A 74 9.86 7.58 8.58
CA PHE A 74 8.66 7.43 9.40
C PHE A 74 8.64 8.40 10.57
N PHE A 75 9.72 8.42 11.37
CA PHE A 75 9.81 9.28 12.56
C PHE A 75 9.73 10.76 12.21
N ALA A 76 10.40 11.19 11.14
CA ALA A 76 10.34 12.57 10.68
C ALA A 76 8.91 12.95 10.27
N ALA A 77 8.27 12.13 9.42
CA ALA A 77 6.90 12.36 8.98
C ALA A 77 5.88 12.33 10.13
N PHE A 78 6.02 11.38 11.05
CA PHE A 78 5.14 11.23 12.21
C PHE A 78 5.22 12.44 13.15
N ASN A 79 6.43 12.87 13.49
CA ASN A 79 6.61 14.02 14.37
C ASN A 79 6.19 15.33 13.71
N GLU A 80 6.41 15.48 12.41
CA GLU A 80 6.09 16.71 11.69
C GLU A 80 4.58 16.84 11.43
N LYS A 81 3.91 15.76 11.01
CA LYS A 81 2.50 15.79 10.61
C LYS A 81 1.57 15.42 11.76
N LEU A 82 1.80 14.27 12.38
CA LEU A 82 0.83 13.68 13.31
C LEU A 82 0.94 14.34 14.70
N ARG A 83 2.14 14.38 15.29
CA ARG A 83 2.31 14.92 16.66
C ARG A 83 2.01 16.42 16.77
N LYS A 84 2.24 17.20 15.69
CA LYS A 84 1.94 18.64 15.68
C LYS A 84 0.44 18.93 15.57
N GLU A 85 -0.29 18.10 14.83
CA GLU A 85 -1.72 18.28 14.55
C GLU A 85 -2.61 17.82 15.72
N PHE A 86 -2.31 16.67 16.34
CA PHE A 86 -3.19 16.03 17.32
C PHE A 86 -2.78 16.28 18.78
N ARG A 87 -2.81 17.53 19.24
CA ARG A 87 -2.24 17.88 20.55
C ARG A 87 -3.01 17.31 21.74
N SER A 88 -4.27 16.92 21.57
CA SER A 88 -5.09 16.38 22.68
C SER A 88 -4.81 14.90 22.97
N GLN A 89 -4.06 14.21 22.11
CA GLN A 89 -3.77 12.78 22.27
C GLN A 89 -2.78 12.53 23.42
N ARG A 90 -2.95 11.39 24.10
CA ARG A 90 -2.04 10.97 25.18
C ARG A 90 -0.69 10.54 24.60
N GLU A 91 0.39 10.75 25.37
CA GLU A 91 1.73 10.31 24.96
C GLU A 91 1.79 8.78 24.77
N ASP A 92 1.03 8.02 25.55
CA ASP A 92 0.90 6.56 25.41
C ASP A 92 0.34 6.15 24.05
N THR A 93 -0.59 6.93 23.48
CA THR A 93 -1.11 6.72 22.12
C THR A 93 0.01 6.87 21.11
N TYR A 94 0.82 7.92 21.21
CA TYR A 94 1.97 8.12 20.34
C TYR A 94 3.03 7.04 20.47
N ASN A 95 3.40 6.69 21.71
CA ASN A 95 4.35 5.63 21.99
C ASN A 95 3.89 4.29 21.39
N THR A 96 2.60 3.97 21.49
CA THR A 96 2.05 2.72 20.94
C THR A 96 2.12 2.71 19.41
N LEU A 97 1.71 3.79 18.75
CA LEU A 97 1.75 3.92 17.28
C LEU A 97 3.19 3.88 16.74
N ILE A 98 4.08 4.63 17.39
CA ILE A 98 5.50 4.69 17.02
C ILE A 98 6.15 3.32 17.20
N THR A 99 5.99 2.69 18.36
CA THR A 99 6.65 1.41 18.66
C THR A 99 6.13 0.28 17.79
N GLY A 100 4.82 0.24 17.52
CA GLY A 100 4.23 -0.76 16.63
C GLY A 100 4.73 -0.60 15.20
N THR A 101 4.63 0.60 14.63
CA THR A 101 5.07 0.83 13.25
C THR A 101 6.59 0.64 13.11
N ASN A 102 7.39 1.08 14.10
CA ASN A 102 8.82 0.83 14.08
C ASN A 102 9.19 -0.65 14.16
N ARG A 103 8.36 -1.49 14.79
CA ARG A 103 8.61 -2.93 14.87
C ARG A 103 8.60 -3.54 13.48
N VAL A 104 7.63 -3.19 12.64
CA VAL A 104 7.52 -3.74 11.28
C VAL A 104 8.56 -3.19 10.31
N LEU A 105 9.11 -2.00 10.59
CA LEU A 105 10.19 -1.41 9.81
C LEU A 105 11.60 -1.93 10.18
N ARG A 106 11.72 -2.88 11.13
CA ARG A 106 13.00 -3.51 11.50
C ARG A 106 13.42 -4.57 10.49
N THR A 107 14.69 -5.00 10.57
CA THR A 107 15.19 -6.20 9.89
C THR A 107 14.66 -7.46 10.59
N ASN A 108 14.16 -8.43 9.82
CA ASN A 108 13.67 -9.74 10.31
C ASN A 108 12.49 -9.62 11.29
N THR A 109 11.45 -8.89 10.89
CA THR A 109 10.21 -8.88 11.67
C THR A 109 9.50 -10.21 11.50
N GLU A 110 9.03 -10.78 12.62
CA GLU A 110 8.35 -12.07 12.65
C GLU A 110 6.82 -11.92 12.74
N GLU A 111 6.32 -10.73 13.08
CA GLU A 111 4.89 -10.49 13.35
C GLU A 111 4.39 -9.16 12.76
N PRO A 112 3.21 -9.13 12.11
CA PRO A 112 2.56 -7.89 11.71
C PRO A 112 2.19 -7.07 12.94
N THR A 113 1.97 -5.77 12.74
CA THR A 113 1.41 -4.91 13.77
C THR A 113 -0.06 -4.69 13.49
N VAL A 114 -0.92 -5.14 14.41
CA VAL A 114 -2.35 -4.82 14.40
C VAL A 114 -2.60 -3.74 15.43
N PHE A 115 -3.15 -2.60 15.01
CA PHE A 115 -3.64 -1.55 15.89
C PHE A 115 -5.15 -1.64 16.03
N LEU A 116 -5.64 -1.67 17.26
CA LEU A 116 -7.07 -1.49 17.54
C LEU A 116 -7.28 -0.04 18.01
N VAL A 117 -7.79 0.79 17.12
CA VAL A 117 -8.07 2.21 17.37
C VAL A 117 -9.47 2.32 17.96
N LEU A 118 -9.51 2.66 19.25
CA LEU A 118 -10.72 2.84 20.03
C LEU A 118 -11.14 4.30 19.95
N VAL A 119 -12.33 4.55 19.42
CA VAL A 119 -12.84 5.89 19.17
C VAL A 119 -14.04 6.15 20.09
N PRO A 120 -13.90 6.99 21.13
CA PRO A 120 -15.02 7.43 21.93
C PRO A 120 -15.91 8.39 21.14
N ARG A 121 -17.11 8.65 21.65
CA ARG A 121 -18.07 9.58 21.05
C ARG A 121 -17.43 10.95 20.75
N GLY A 122 -17.70 11.48 19.56
CA GLY A 122 -17.20 12.79 19.11
C GLY A 122 -15.73 12.81 18.64
N ALA A 123 -15.01 11.67 18.70
CA ALA A 123 -13.61 11.59 18.28
C ALA A 123 -13.38 10.97 16.89
N MET A 124 -14.45 10.62 16.16
CA MET A 124 -14.35 9.92 14.87
C MET A 124 -13.68 10.77 13.77
N GLY A 125 -13.91 12.10 13.79
CA GLY A 125 -13.22 13.04 12.90
C GLY A 125 -11.69 13.01 13.11
N ALA A 126 -11.26 13.15 14.36
CA ALA A 126 -9.85 13.03 14.76
C ALA A 126 -9.27 11.66 14.41
N ALA A 127 -9.99 10.57 14.72
CA ALA A 127 -9.53 9.21 14.43
C ALA A 127 -9.31 8.99 12.93
N THR A 128 -10.25 9.43 12.08
CA THR A 128 -10.15 9.30 10.62
C THR A 128 -8.94 10.05 10.08
N ARG A 129 -8.73 11.30 10.51
CA ARG A 129 -7.57 12.10 10.09
C ARG A 129 -6.25 11.51 10.61
N LEU A 130 -6.21 11.08 11.87
CA LEU A 130 -5.03 10.49 12.48
C LEU A 130 -4.63 9.18 11.78
N VAL A 131 -5.59 8.28 11.54
CA VAL A 131 -5.36 7.03 10.82
C VAL A 131 -4.89 7.30 9.40
N THR A 132 -5.50 8.27 8.71
CA THR A 132 -5.09 8.67 7.36
C THR A 132 -3.64 9.14 7.33
N LEU A 133 -3.25 10.00 8.29
CA LEU A 133 -1.89 10.50 8.39
C LEU A 133 -0.90 9.42 8.81
N LEU A 134 -1.30 8.48 9.68
CA LEU A 134 -0.48 7.34 10.05
C LEU A 134 -0.20 6.45 8.83
N VAL A 135 -1.22 6.12 8.05
CA VAL A 135 -1.09 5.36 6.81
C VAL A 135 -0.16 6.09 5.84
N HIS A 136 -0.32 7.40 5.69
CA HIS A 136 0.57 8.22 4.87
C HIS A 136 2.03 8.20 5.38
N CYS A 137 2.26 8.26 6.70
CA CYS A 137 3.61 8.17 7.27
C CYS A 137 4.23 6.80 7.01
N THR A 138 3.43 5.74 7.12
CA THR A 138 3.85 4.37 6.83
C THR A 138 4.20 4.19 5.35
N LEU A 139 3.39 4.72 4.43
CA LEU A 139 3.71 4.69 2.99
C LEU A 139 4.98 5.48 2.64
N ILE A 140 5.21 6.65 3.27
CA ILE A 140 6.48 7.40 3.14
C ILE A 140 7.66 6.52 3.58
N ALA A 141 7.52 5.80 4.70
CA ALA A 141 8.56 4.93 5.22
C ALA A 141 8.90 3.78 4.27
N TYR A 142 7.89 3.21 3.63
CA TYR A 142 8.03 2.21 2.56
C TYR A 142 8.38 2.82 1.19
N HIS A 143 8.51 4.15 1.10
CA HIS A 143 8.84 4.90 -0.12
C HIS A 143 7.83 4.74 -1.26
N TYR A 144 6.55 4.53 -0.95
CA TYR A 144 5.48 4.52 -1.95
C TYR A 144 5.08 5.94 -2.38
N PRO A 145 4.75 6.17 -3.67
CA PRO A 145 4.20 7.43 -4.13
C PRO A 145 2.82 7.67 -3.50
N CYS A 146 2.74 8.68 -2.64
CA CYS A 146 1.54 9.03 -1.88
C CYS A 146 0.65 9.99 -2.68
N SER A 147 -0.23 9.47 -3.53
CA SER A 147 -1.36 10.23 -4.06
C SER A 147 -2.56 10.09 -3.12
N ARG A 148 -3.46 11.09 -3.05
CA ARG A 148 -4.68 11.00 -2.22
C ARG A 148 -5.55 9.79 -2.61
N HIS A 149 -5.63 9.48 -3.90
CA HIS A 149 -6.35 8.30 -4.40
C HIS A 149 -5.72 6.98 -3.94
N HIS A 150 -4.38 6.89 -3.88
CA HIS A 150 -3.71 5.70 -3.38
C HIS A 150 -3.97 5.47 -1.88
N VAL A 151 -4.01 6.55 -1.09
CA VAL A 151 -4.25 6.44 0.36
C VAL A 151 -5.68 5.98 0.64
N ASN A 152 -6.68 6.58 -0.03
CA ASN A 152 -8.08 6.22 0.17
C ASN A 152 -8.38 4.78 -0.24
N HIS A 153 -7.66 4.23 -1.23
CA HIS A 153 -7.79 2.83 -1.64
C HIS A 153 -7.36 1.84 -0.55
N LEU A 154 -6.58 2.26 0.45
CA LEU A 154 -6.16 1.39 1.57
C LEU A 154 -7.16 1.36 2.72
N PHE A 155 -8.29 2.07 2.57
CA PHE A 155 -9.35 2.13 3.56
C PHE A 155 -10.51 1.26 3.15
N THR A 156 -10.81 0.29 4.00
CA THR A 156 -11.95 -0.61 3.85
C THR A 156 -13.02 -0.17 4.84
N ASN A 157 -14.27 -0.06 4.40
CA ASN A 157 -15.39 0.27 5.28
C ASN A 157 -16.11 -1.02 5.71
N GLY A 158 -16.23 -1.24 7.02
CA GLY A 158 -16.75 -2.47 7.60
C GLY A 158 -18.25 -2.66 7.41
N ASP A 159 -18.99 -1.59 7.14
CA ASP A 159 -20.41 -1.64 6.79
C ASP A 159 -20.71 -2.43 5.50
N GLN A 160 -19.72 -2.57 4.61
CA GLN A 160 -19.79 -3.37 3.38
C GLN A 160 -19.62 -4.88 3.62
N TYR A 161 -19.29 -5.28 4.85
CA TYR A 161 -18.87 -6.64 5.21
C TYR A 161 -19.69 -7.19 6.40
N THR A 162 -20.99 -6.94 6.37
CA THR A 162 -21.97 -7.28 7.43
C THR A 162 -22.58 -8.68 7.25
N SER A 163 -22.30 -9.37 6.14
CA SER A 163 -22.78 -10.71 5.81
C SER A 163 -21.66 -11.75 5.72
N HIS A 164 -22.00 -13.02 5.96
CA HIS A 164 -21.06 -14.14 5.87
C HIS A 164 -20.47 -14.32 4.45
N ASN A 165 -21.24 -14.02 3.40
CA ASN A 165 -20.80 -14.17 2.01
C ASN A 165 -19.67 -13.21 1.62
N GLU A 166 -19.41 -12.20 2.44
CA GLU A 166 -18.45 -11.14 2.16
C GLU A 166 -17.06 -11.46 2.76
N GLU A 167 -16.88 -12.62 3.40
CA GLU A 167 -15.61 -13.04 4.03
C GLU A 167 -14.44 -13.10 3.05
N TRP A 168 -14.63 -13.66 1.85
CA TRP A 168 -13.57 -13.83 0.86
C TRP A 168 -13.25 -12.54 0.10
N PRO A 169 -14.25 -11.74 -0.32
CA PRO A 169 -14.01 -10.39 -0.81
C PRO A 169 -13.16 -9.56 0.18
N PHE A 170 -13.55 -9.53 1.46
CA PHE A 170 -12.81 -8.83 2.51
C PHE A 170 -11.37 -9.33 2.62
N PHE A 171 -11.19 -10.64 2.77
CA PHE A 171 -9.88 -11.27 2.90
C PHE A 171 -8.97 -10.93 1.72
N ASN A 172 -9.48 -11.03 0.49
CA ASN A 172 -8.71 -10.75 -0.71
C ASN A 172 -8.31 -9.27 -0.81
N GLU A 173 -9.19 -8.35 -0.41
CA GLU A 173 -8.91 -6.92 -0.39
C GLU A 173 -7.78 -6.60 0.61
N ILE A 174 -7.94 -7.01 1.86
CA ILE A 174 -6.93 -6.75 2.91
C ILE A 174 -5.60 -7.45 2.57
N LYS A 175 -5.65 -8.71 2.10
CA LYS A 175 -4.46 -9.45 1.64
C LYS A 175 -3.71 -8.67 0.57
N ARG A 176 -4.42 -8.09 -0.40
CA ARG A 176 -3.82 -7.27 -1.46
C ARG A 176 -3.17 -6.02 -0.85
N HIS A 177 -3.84 -5.32 0.06
CA HIS A 177 -3.29 -4.11 0.69
C HIS A 177 -2.02 -4.42 1.50
N LEU A 178 -2.05 -5.44 2.35
CA LEU A 178 -0.89 -5.84 3.15
C LEU A 178 0.27 -6.33 2.29
N ARG A 179 0.00 -7.10 1.22
CA ARG A 179 1.04 -7.61 0.31
C ARG A 179 1.72 -6.51 -0.49
N PHE A 180 0.96 -5.57 -1.04
CA PHE A 180 1.50 -4.58 -1.98
C PHE A 180 1.91 -3.27 -1.33
N TYR A 181 1.24 -2.84 -0.25
CA TYR A 181 1.49 -1.54 0.37
C TYR A 181 2.06 -1.66 1.78
N GLY A 182 2.00 -2.86 2.39
CA GLY A 182 2.45 -3.08 3.77
C GLY A 182 1.56 -2.41 4.81
N VAL A 183 0.41 -1.84 4.42
CA VAL A 183 -0.53 -1.20 5.35
C VAL A 183 -1.96 -1.26 4.83
N SER A 184 -2.93 -1.45 5.73
CA SER A 184 -4.37 -1.36 5.46
C SER A 184 -5.10 -0.81 6.68
N ALA A 185 -6.19 -0.06 6.48
CA ALA A 185 -7.07 0.37 7.55
C ALA A 185 -8.50 -0.08 7.31
N VAL A 186 -9.19 -0.52 8.36
CA VAL A 186 -10.59 -0.94 8.34
C VAL A 186 -11.36 -0.05 9.30
N PHE A 187 -12.27 0.75 8.77
CA PHE A 187 -13.17 1.59 9.55
C PHE A 187 -14.47 0.83 9.86
N GLY A 188 -15.05 1.04 11.04
CA GLY A 188 -16.27 0.34 11.44
C GLY A 188 -16.04 -1.15 11.69
N PHE A 189 -14.93 -1.51 12.34
CA PHE A 189 -14.59 -2.91 12.63
C PHE A 189 -15.67 -3.62 13.47
N GLU A 190 -16.40 -2.87 14.31
CA GLU A 190 -17.56 -3.36 15.08
C GLU A 190 -18.79 -3.70 14.24
N LEU A 191 -18.79 -3.39 12.95
CA LEU A 191 -19.88 -3.71 12.03
C LEU A 191 -19.62 -4.99 11.24
N LEU A 192 -18.38 -5.50 11.27
CA LEU A 192 -18.02 -6.71 10.54
C LEU A 192 -18.79 -7.91 11.05
N HIS A 193 -19.23 -8.76 10.12
CA HIS A 193 -19.80 -10.04 10.48
C HIS A 193 -18.76 -10.91 11.22
N PRO A 194 -19.12 -11.65 12.29
CA PRO A 194 -18.19 -12.49 13.06
C PRO A 194 -17.36 -13.45 12.19
N GLN A 195 -17.96 -14.00 11.14
CA GLN A 195 -17.28 -14.86 10.18
C GLN A 195 -16.17 -14.13 9.40
N VAL A 196 -16.38 -12.87 9.03
CA VAL A 196 -15.35 -12.04 8.37
C VAL A 196 -14.16 -11.82 9.31
N VAL A 197 -14.44 -11.61 10.60
CA VAL A 197 -13.42 -11.44 11.64
C VAL A 197 -12.60 -12.73 11.85
N ARG A 198 -13.22 -13.91 11.77
CA ARG A 198 -12.47 -15.19 11.76
C ARG A 198 -11.50 -15.26 10.59
N THR A 199 -11.96 -14.91 9.40
CA THR A 199 -11.13 -14.95 8.19
C THR A 199 -9.98 -13.92 8.26
N LEU A 200 -10.16 -12.80 8.97
CA LEU A 200 -9.09 -11.85 9.24
C LEU A 200 -7.92 -12.48 10.02
N GLN A 201 -8.18 -13.41 10.96
CA GLN A 201 -7.13 -14.09 11.73
C GLN A 201 -6.15 -14.86 10.83
N LEU A 202 -6.59 -15.30 9.64
CA LEU A 202 -5.73 -15.97 8.67
C LEU A 202 -4.66 -15.05 8.07
N LEU A 203 -4.87 -13.72 8.12
CA LEU A 203 -3.91 -12.72 7.66
C LEU A 203 -2.90 -12.33 8.74
N VAL A 204 -3.27 -12.52 10.01
CA VAL A 204 -2.48 -12.12 11.18
C VAL A 204 -2.34 -13.26 12.21
N PRO A 205 -2.00 -14.50 11.79
CA PRO A 205 -1.87 -15.60 12.73
C PRO A 205 -0.67 -15.36 13.67
N LEU A 206 -0.77 -15.87 14.90
CA LEU A 206 0.31 -15.79 15.89
C LEU A 206 1.58 -16.54 15.47
N ILE A 207 1.45 -17.54 14.59
CA ILE A 207 2.55 -18.38 14.14
C ILE A 207 2.68 -18.21 12.63
N LEU A 208 3.87 -17.75 12.19
CA LEU A 208 4.25 -17.59 10.78
C LEU A 208 3.23 -16.78 9.95
N PRO A 209 3.01 -15.50 10.30
CA PRO A 209 2.11 -14.65 9.55
C PRO A 209 2.58 -14.44 8.11
N PRO A 210 1.66 -14.39 7.13
CA PRO A 210 2.01 -14.25 5.71
C PRO A 210 2.61 -12.89 5.37
N PHE A 211 2.34 -11.86 6.20
CA PHE A 211 2.77 -10.48 5.99
C PHE A 211 3.40 -9.88 7.25
N PRO A 212 4.57 -10.37 7.71
CA PRO A 212 5.16 -9.95 8.97
C PRO A 212 5.62 -8.48 8.97
N GLU A 213 5.93 -7.92 7.80
CA GLU A 213 6.35 -6.53 7.62
C GLU A 213 5.18 -5.61 7.27
N SER A 214 4.00 -5.83 7.88
CA SER A 214 2.78 -5.08 7.56
C SER A 214 2.06 -4.51 8.79
N VAL A 215 1.29 -3.45 8.56
CA VAL A 215 0.46 -2.77 9.56
C VAL A 215 -1.01 -2.88 9.21
N LEU A 216 -1.81 -3.45 10.09
CA LEU A 216 -3.27 -3.47 9.98
C LEU A 216 -3.86 -2.54 11.04
N ILE A 217 -4.70 -1.59 10.64
CA ILE A 217 -5.35 -0.65 11.55
C ILE A 217 -6.84 -0.96 11.55
N LEU A 218 -7.39 -1.30 12.70
CA LEU A 218 -8.81 -1.59 12.90
C LEU A 218 -9.41 -0.47 13.74
N VAL A 219 -10.34 0.29 13.18
CA VAL A 219 -10.97 1.44 13.83
C VAL A 219 -12.36 1.06 14.31
N VAL A 220 -12.58 1.25 15.61
CA VAL A 220 -13.82 0.89 16.31
C VAL A 220 -14.47 2.13 16.87
N ASP A 221 -15.74 2.35 16.53
CA ASP A 221 -16.59 3.32 17.23
C ASP A 221 -17.14 2.69 18.53
N LEU A 222 -16.66 3.19 19.66
CA LEU A 222 -17.09 2.78 20.99
C LEU A 222 -18.47 3.33 21.36
N LYS A 223 -18.96 4.36 20.66
CA LYS A 223 -20.21 5.06 20.96
C LYS A 223 -20.27 5.41 22.45
N ASN A 224 -21.33 4.96 23.15
CA ASN A 224 -21.53 5.18 24.59
C ASN A 224 -21.23 3.92 25.43
N ARG A 225 -20.44 2.95 24.93
CA ARG A 225 -20.19 1.69 25.66
C ARG A 225 -19.37 1.87 26.94
N PHE A 226 -18.48 2.86 26.96
CA PHE A 226 -17.62 3.14 28.11
C PHE A 226 -17.88 4.56 28.64
N THR A 227 -17.96 4.69 29.95
CA THR A 227 -18.08 6.01 30.60
C THR A 227 -16.77 6.79 30.49
N GLU A 228 -16.82 8.12 30.58
CA GLU A 228 -15.62 8.96 30.60
C GLU A 228 -14.64 8.54 31.71
N PHE A 229 -15.17 8.18 32.88
CA PHE A 229 -14.36 7.67 33.98
C PHE A 229 -13.62 6.38 33.61
N GLN A 230 -14.28 5.42 32.94
CA GLN A 230 -13.63 4.20 32.46
C GLN A 230 -12.56 4.49 31.40
N GLN A 231 -12.83 5.43 30.49
CA GLN A 231 -11.87 5.86 29.46
C GLN A 231 -10.62 6.53 30.05
N GLN A 232 -10.74 7.14 31.23
CA GLN A 232 -9.62 7.76 31.94
C GLN A 232 -8.88 6.78 32.86
N SER A 233 -9.60 5.91 33.56
CA SER A 233 -9.05 5.00 34.57
C SER A 233 -8.46 3.71 34.01
N LEU A 234 -8.97 3.22 32.87
CA LEU A 234 -8.49 1.99 32.25
C LEU A 234 -7.47 2.26 31.16
N THR A 235 -6.51 1.34 31.02
CA THR A 235 -5.56 1.39 29.90
C THR A 235 -6.29 1.09 28.58
N PRO A 236 -5.85 1.65 27.44
CA PRO A 236 -6.44 1.35 26.14
C PRO A 236 -6.50 -0.15 25.82
N ASN A 237 -5.46 -0.90 26.20
CA ASN A 237 -5.41 -2.36 26.02
C ASN A 237 -6.50 -3.06 26.83
N SER A 238 -6.76 -2.63 28.07
CA SER A 238 -7.86 -3.18 28.88
C SER A 238 -9.22 -2.89 28.23
N LEU A 239 -9.44 -1.66 27.76
CA LEU A 239 -10.67 -1.26 27.08
C LEU A 239 -10.91 -2.08 25.80
N GLY A 240 -9.88 -2.25 24.98
CA GLY A 240 -9.97 -3.05 23.75
C GLY A 240 -10.28 -4.53 24.03
N LYS A 241 -9.66 -5.11 25.07
CA LYS A 241 -9.96 -6.49 25.48
C LYS A 241 -11.41 -6.66 25.95
N ILE A 242 -11.90 -5.73 26.78
CA ILE A 242 -13.30 -5.73 27.24
C ILE A 242 -14.24 -5.62 26.04
N PHE A 243 -13.99 -4.66 25.14
CA PHE A 243 -14.77 -4.49 23.92
C PHE A 243 -14.84 -5.77 23.08
N LEU A 244 -13.69 -6.37 22.76
CA LEU A 244 -13.63 -7.59 21.94
C LEU A 244 -14.36 -8.76 22.62
N GLN A 245 -14.22 -8.89 23.94
CA GLN A 245 -14.87 -9.94 24.71
C GLN A 245 -16.40 -9.77 24.74
N GLU A 246 -16.90 -8.56 24.98
CA GLU A 246 -18.34 -8.30 25.00
C GLU A 246 -18.97 -8.38 23.61
N HIS A 247 -18.26 -7.90 22.58
CA HIS A 247 -18.80 -7.78 21.24
C HIS A 247 -18.75 -9.10 20.46
N PHE A 248 -17.63 -9.83 20.53
CA PHE A 248 -17.46 -11.09 19.79
C PHE A 248 -17.64 -12.33 20.67
N GLY A 249 -17.68 -12.20 22.00
CA GLY A 249 -17.83 -13.32 22.92
C GLY A 249 -19.01 -14.26 22.64
N PRO A 250 -20.21 -13.75 22.26
CA PRO A 250 -21.34 -14.62 21.93
C PRO A 250 -21.16 -15.48 20.67
N TYR A 251 -20.21 -15.12 19.79
CA TYR A 251 -20.07 -15.73 18.47
C TYR A 251 -18.84 -16.63 18.32
N PHE A 252 -17.88 -16.53 19.25
CA PHE A 252 -16.59 -17.22 19.20
C PHE A 252 -16.47 -18.19 20.37
N ASP A 253 -15.87 -19.36 20.12
CA ASP A 253 -15.50 -20.26 21.21
C ASP A 253 -14.42 -19.62 22.08
N GLN A 254 -14.30 -20.06 23.34
CA GLN A 254 -13.39 -19.44 24.31
C GLN A 254 -11.92 -19.42 23.83
N LYS A 255 -11.50 -20.44 23.08
CA LYS A 255 -10.16 -20.51 22.48
C LYS A 255 -10.02 -19.49 21.35
N GLU A 256 -10.96 -19.50 20.39
CA GLU A 256 -10.94 -18.58 19.25
C GLU A 256 -10.96 -17.13 19.73
N LEU A 257 -11.83 -16.81 20.71
CA LEU A 257 -11.95 -15.48 21.29
C LEU A 257 -10.63 -15.02 21.94
N ARG A 258 -9.96 -15.91 22.69
CA ARG A 258 -8.67 -15.61 23.30
C ARG A 258 -7.61 -15.30 22.24
N ASP A 259 -7.59 -16.09 21.17
CA ASP A 259 -6.64 -15.90 20.06
C ASP A 259 -6.94 -14.59 19.30
N THR A 260 -8.22 -14.28 19.04
CA THR A 260 -8.67 -12.98 18.50
C THR A 260 -8.17 -11.82 19.37
N ILE A 261 -8.40 -11.89 20.68
CA ILE A 261 -8.03 -10.85 21.62
C ILE A 261 -6.50 -10.67 21.65
N ASN A 262 -5.74 -11.76 21.60
CA ASN A 262 -4.28 -11.70 21.60
C ASN A 262 -3.71 -11.15 20.29
N GLN A 263 -4.33 -11.45 19.15
CA GLN A 263 -3.87 -10.97 17.83
C GLN A 263 -4.25 -9.50 17.60
N ILE A 264 -5.51 -9.16 17.83
CA ILE A 264 -6.07 -7.84 17.50
C ILE A 264 -5.95 -6.86 18.68
N GLY A 265 -6.17 -7.33 19.90
CA GLY A 265 -6.18 -6.51 21.11
C GLY A 265 -4.81 -6.24 21.73
N ALA A 266 -3.71 -6.67 21.09
CA ALA A 266 -2.35 -6.50 21.64
C ALA A 266 -1.89 -5.04 21.68
N ARG A 267 -2.35 -4.21 20.74
CA ARG A 267 -1.96 -2.79 20.63
C ARG A 267 -3.18 -1.92 20.41
N CYS A 268 -3.86 -1.61 21.50
CA CYS A 268 -5.00 -0.72 21.47
C CYS A 268 -4.55 0.73 21.69
N VAL A 269 -5.17 1.66 20.97
CA VAL A 269 -4.96 3.10 21.15
C VAL A 269 -6.31 3.77 21.34
N LEU A 270 -6.41 4.66 22.33
CA LEU A 270 -7.61 5.45 22.56
C LEU A 270 -7.40 6.83 21.94
N ILE A 271 -8.33 7.26 21.09
CA ILE A 271 -8.28 8.58 20.44
C ILE A 271 -9.10 9.56 21.26
N ASN A 272 -8.50 10.68 21.65
CA ASN A 272 -9.24 11.77 22.26
C ASN A 272 -9.84 12.67 21.15
N PRO A 273 -10.99 13.31 21.39
CA PRO A 273 -11.50 14.32 20.48
C PRO A 273 -10.52 15.51 20.40
N GLU A 274 -10.39 16.10 19.22
CA GLU A 274 -9.64 17.35 19.04
C GLU A 274 -10.60 18.56 19.14
N LEU A 275 -10.08 19.72 19.53
CA LEU A 275 -10.88 20.95 19.71
C LEU A 275 -11.74 21.31 18.50
N GLY A 276 -11.26 21.02 17.28
CA GLY A 276 -12.02 21.29 16.05
C GLY A 276 -13.25 20.41 15.87
N ASP A 277 -13.26 19.20 16.44
CA ASP A 277 -14.36 18.25 16.26
C ASP A 277 -15.52 18.53 17.24
N LEU A 278 -15.21 19.06 18.43
CA LEU A 278 -16.19 19.45 19.45
C LEU A 278 -17.08 20.64 19.01
N VAL A 279 -16.59 21.47 18.09
CA VAL A 279 -17.33 22.62 17.55
C VAL A 279 -18.34 22.18 16.46
N SER A 280 -18.06 21.08 15.76
CA SER A 280 -18.97 20.51 14.75
C SER A 280 -20.18 19.82 15.38
N ASP A 281 -20.03 19.17 16.53
CA ASP A 281 -21.13 18.48 17.24
C ASP A 281 -22.12 19.45 17.90
N THR A 282 -21.76 20.72 18.09
CA THR A 282 -22.66 21.75 18.65
C THR A 282 -23.47 22.49 17.57
N LEU A 283 -23.23 22.20 16.28
CA LEU A 283 -23.86 22.86 15.14
C LEU A 283 -24.80 21.95 14.31
N GLN A 284 -25.06 20.72 14.74
CA GLN A 284 -26.12 19.89 14.15
C GLN A 284 -27.36 19.87 15.07
N PRO A 285 -28.50 20.47 14.65
CA PRO A 285 -29.76 20.41 15.37
C PRO A 285 -30.41 19.02 15.33
#